data_AF-A0A1F4QTX7-F1
#
_entry.id   AF-A0A1F4QTX7-F1
#
_cell.length_a   1.000
_cell.length_b   1.000
_cell.length_c   1.000
_cell.angle_alpha   90.00
_cell.angle_beta   90.00
_cell.angle_gamma   90.00
#
_symmetry.space_group_name_H-M   'P 1'
#
loop_
_entity.id
_entity.type
_entity.pdbx_description
1 polymer ?
#
loop_
_entity_poly.entity_id
_entity_poly.type
_entity_poly.pdbx_seq_one_letter_code
_entity_poly.pdbx_strand_id
1 'polypeptide(L)' 'MDQERTSYPYQRFTITTLRHEGVWWAKARVALKDVGGDRSVVGGPWRTQVEAEAAAETFCDTRRAG' A
#
# COMPACT_ATOMS: atom_id res chain seq x y z
N MET A 1 3.86 21.65 -4.51
CA MET A 1 3.08 20.62 -3.76
C MET A 1 3.21 19.34 -4.56
N ASP A 2 4.23 18.56 -4.25
CA ASP A 2 4.60 17.37 -5.02
C ASP A 2 3.97 16.14 -4.36
N GLN A 3 2.69 15.92 -4.68
CA GLN A 3 2.02 14.68 -4.33
C GLN A 3 2.55 13.60 -5.27
N GLU A 4 3.54 12.85 -4.79
CA GLU A 4 4.10 11.72 -5.51
C GLU A 4 3.25 10.49 -5.22
N ARG A 5 2.69 9.89 -6.27
CA ARG A 5 1.87 8.69 -6.16
C ARG A 5 2.38 7.63 -7.12
N THR A 6 2.79 6.50 -6.57
CA THR A 6 3.20 5.33 -7.35
C THR A 6 2.19 4.22 -7.10
N SER A 7 1.81 3.50 -8.14
CA SER A 7 0.91 2.35 -8.02
C SER A 7 1.45 1.20 -8.85
N TYR A 8 1.56 0.02 -8.26
CA TYR A 8 2.06 -1.16 -8.94
C TYR A 8 1.28 -2.41 -8.53
N PRO A 9 1.12 -3.38 -9.44
CA PRO A 9 0.52 -4.67 -9.10
C PRO A 9 1.50 -5.50 -8.25
N TYR A 10 1.00 -6.09 -7.16
CA TYR A 10 1.73 -7.01 -6.31
C TYR A 10 0.85 -8.23 -5.97
N GLN A 11 1.23 -9.40 -6.50
CA GLN A 11 0.43 -10.63 -6.41
C GLN A 11 -1.03 -10.43 -6.88
N ARG A 12 -2.02 -10.56 -5.97
CA ARG A 12 -3.45 -10.32 -6.20
C ARG A 12 -3.89 -8.92 -5.73
N PHE A 13 -2.95 -8.06 -5.40
CA PHE A 13 -3.18 -6.72 -4.88
C PHE A 13 -2.60 -5.66 -5.82
N THR A 14 -3.07 -4.43 -5.68
CA THR A 14 -2.50 -3.22 -6.24
C THR A 14 -2.04 -2.39 -5.06
N ILE A 15 -0.73 -2.22 -4.94
CA ILE A 15 -0.13 -1.37 -3.92
C ILE A 15 -0.08 0.05 -4.50
N THR A 16 -0.47 1.03 -3.69
CA THR A 16 -0.39 2.44 -4.00
C THR A 16 0.38 3.13 -2.88
N THR A 17 1.53 3.71 -3.19
CA THR A 17 2.25 4.60 -2.30
C THR A 17 1.89 6.06 -2.62
N LEU A 18 1.76 6.88 -1.59
CA LEU A 18 1.44 8.30 -1.69
C LEU A 18 2.34 9.08 -0.75
N ARG A 19 3.06 10.07 -1.29
CA ARG A 19 3.78 11.05 -0.51
C ARG A 19 2.90 12.27 -0.26
N HIS A 20 2.65 12.57 1.01
CA HIS A 20 1.90 13.74 1.45
C HIS A 20 2.69 14.44 2.55
N GLU A 21 2.94 15.74 2.41
CA GLU A 21 3.67 16.54 3.43
C GLU A 21 5.01 15.95 3.88
N GLY A 22 5.76 15.34 2.94
CA GLY A 22 7.07 14.76 3.24
C GLY A 22 7.03 13.39 3.91
N VAL A 23 5.84 12.85 4.19
CA VAL A 23 5.65 11.49 4.69
C VAL A 23 5.05 10.57 3.64
N TRP A 24 5.37 9.29 3.73
CA TRP A 24 4.90 8.25 2.83
C TRP A 24 3.75 7.47 3.46
N TRP A 25 2.75 7.20 2.64
CA TRP A 25 1.60 6.37 2.94
C TRP A 25 1.53 5.24 1.93
N ALA A 26 0.91 4.13 2.32
CA ALA A 26 0.68 2.99 1.46
C ALA A 26 -0.74 2.45 1.61
N LYS A 27 -1.29 2.00 0.49
CA LYS A 27 -2.61 1.38 0.39
C LYS A 27 -2.48 0.11 -0.42
N ALA A 28 -3.16 -0.95 0.00
CA ALA A 28 -3.18 -2.22 -0.69
C ALA A 28 -4.63 -2.55 -1.05
N ARG A 29 -4.91 -2.64 -2.36
CA ARG A 29 -6.24 -2.96 -2.88
C ARG A 29 -6.23 -4.33 -3.53
N VAL A 30 -7.15 -5.22 -3.16
CA VAL A 30 -7.29 -6.51 -3.86
C VAL A 30 -7.75 -6.25 -5.31
N ALA A 31 -7.04 -6.82 -6.28
CA ALA A 31 -7.34 -6.71 -7.72
C ALA A 31 -8.54 -7.58 -8.14
N LEU A 32 -8.88 -8.61 -7.35
CA LEU A 32 -10.10 -9.38 -7.54
C LEU A 32 -11.31 -8.51 -7.17
N LYS A 33 -12.11 -8.18 -8.20
CA LYS A 33 -13.51 -7.75 -8.08
C LYS A 33 -14.30 -8.82 -7.33
N ASP A 34 -14.20 -8.88 -6.02
CA ASP A 34 -15.25 -9.39 -5.15
C ASP A 34 -14.85 -9.15 -3.68
N VAL A 35 -15.69 -8.40 -2.97
CA VAL A 35 -15.76 -8.37 -1.50
C VAL A 35 -14.52 -7.84 -0.75
N GLY A 36 -14.08 -6.61 -1.04
CA GLY A 36 -13.16 -5.92 -0.14
C GLY A 36 -12.80 -4.53 -0.60
N GLY A 37 -13.40 -3.51 0.01
CA GLY A 37 -13.05 -2.10 -0.23
C GLY A 37 -11.56 -1.81 -0.01
N ASP A 38 -11.11 -0.63 -0.48
CA ASP A 38 -9.75 -0.12 -0.30
C ASP A 38 -9.30 -0.26 1.16
N ARG A 39 -8.30 -1.10 1.42
CA ARG A 39 -7.75 -1.26 2.77
C ARG A 39 -6.46 -0.45 2.86
N SER A 40 -6.49 0.52 3.76
CA SER A 40 -5.26 1.24 4.12
C SER A 40 -4.33 0.26 4.81
N VAL A 41 -3.05 0.27 4.40
CA VAL A 41 -2.03 -0.55 5.05
C VAL A 41 -1.83 0.03 6.45
N VAL A 42 -2.03 -0.79 7.47
CA VAL A 42 -1.90 -0.36 8.86
C VAL A 42 -0.41 -0.22 9.19
N GLY A 43 0.00 0.90 9.79
CA GLY A 43 1.40 1.13 10.20
C GLY A 43 2.09 2.38 9.62
N GLY A 44 1.39 3.19 8.82
CA GLY A 44 1.88 4.48 8.35
C GLY A 44 1.59 5.63 9.31
N PRO A 45 2.22 6.82 9.11
CA PRO A 45 3.08 7.19 7.98
C PRO A 45 4.55 6.74 8.11
N TRP A 46 5.22 6.53 6.97
CA TRP A 46 6.64 6.15 6.84
C TRP A 46 7.51 7.32 6.36
N ARG A 47 8.83 7.22 6.61
CA ARG A 47 9.80 8.25 6.20
C ARG A 47 10.24 8.10 4.75
N THR A 48 10.21 6.88 4.20
CA THR A 48 10.66 6.57 2.84
C THR A 48 9.63 5.78 2.05
N GLN A 49 9.71 5.86 0.72
CA GLN A 49 8.86 5.05 -0.17
C GLN A 49 9.07 3.56 0.07
N VAL A 50 10.34 3.14 0.20
CA VAL A 50 10.73 1.73 0.37
C VAL A 50 10.10 1.11 1.63
N GLU A 51 10.05 1.85 2.75
CA GLU A 51 9.38 1.39 3.96
C GLU A 51 7.86 1.21 3.75
N ALA A 52 7.24 2.15 3.04
CA ALA A 52 5.82 2.11 2.73
C ALA A 52 5.49 0.93 1.78
N GLU A 53 6.35 0.65 0.81
CA GLU A 53 6.27 -0.50 -0.10
C GLU A 53 6.40 -1.82 0.67
N ALA A 54 7.47 -1.98 1.46
CA ALA A 54 7.71 -3.19 2.24
C ALA A 54 6.59 -3.49 3.25
N ALA A 55 6.04 -2.45 3.89
CA ALA A 55 4.90 -2.60 4.79
C ALA A 55 3.63 -3.04 4.04
N ALA A 56 3.40 -2.49 2.85
CA ALA A 56 2.27 -2.88 2.01
C ALA A 56 2.39 -4.31 1.49
N GLU A 57 3.58 -4.73 1.08
CA GLU A 57 3.88 -6.10 0.68
C GLU A 57 3.67 -7.07 1.85
N THR A 58 4.23 -6.76 3.02
CA THR A 58 4.03 -7.56 4.25
C THR A 58 2.56 -7.66 4.64
N PHE A 59 1.80 -6.57 4.50
CA PHE A 59 0.35 -6.58 4.73
C PHE A 59 -0.38 -7.48 3.73
N CYS A 60 0.04 -7.50 2.46
CA CYS A 60 -0.52 -8.40 1.46
C CYS A 60 -0.19 -9.87 1.76
N ASP A 61 1.05 -10.19 2.17
CA ASP A 61 1.49 -11.55 2.50
C ASP A 61 0.83 -12.08 3.78
N THR A 62 0.71 -11.27 4.84
CA THR A 62 0.00 -11.65 6.07
C THR A 62 -1.48 -11.94 5.82
N ARG A 63 -2.11 -11.20 4.90
CA ARG A 63 -3.51 -11.44 4.49
C ARG A 63 -3.68 -12.65 3.57
N ARG A 64 -2.59 -13.24 3.06
CA ARG A 64 -2.57 -14.51 2.34
C ARG A 64 -2.30 -15.70 3.28
N ALA A 65 -1.67 -15.44 4.43
CA ALA A 65 -1.40 -16.44 5.47
C ALA A 65 -2.53 -16.62 6.49
N GLY A 66 -3.60 -15.83 6.40
CA GLY A 66 -4.79 -15.89 7.27
C GLY A 66 -6.00 -16.52 6.59
#